data_AF-A0A4P7RAY7-F1
#
_entry.id   AF-A0A4P7RAY7-F1
#
_cell.length_a   1.000
_cell.length_b   1.000
_cell.length_c   1.000
_cell.angle_alpha   90.00
_cell.angle_beta   90.00
_cell.angle_gamma   90.00
#
_symmetry.space_group_name_H-M   'P 1'
#
loop_
_entity.id
_entity.type
_entity.pdbx_description
1 polymer ?
#
loop_
_entity_poly.entity_id
_entity_poly.type
_entity_poly.pdbx_seq_one_letter_code
_entity_poly.pdbx_strand_id
1 'polypeptide(L)'
;MPDQDPSRGPHAPTAHRQADPIRDSKRVSPTLEALVAQVLTQPPAAALPCNLTDEWLDLISRDLEVALGKDVPQDSDAKLLAPPLALVIHILEGQHNKAGDAWSFEELFDRLQDYRLELALELLNRRTGVRATPATMATIFLKQREIFFEVATRPKDTDK
;
A
#
# COMPACT_ATOMS: atom_id res chain seq x y z
N MET A 1 70.30 -11.40 31.21
CA MET A 1 69.95 -10.92 29.86
C MET A 1 70.34 -12.01 28.86
N PRO A 2 69.61 -12.22 27.75
CA PRO A 2 68.17 -12.40 27.55
C PRO A 2 67.90 -13.76 26.83
N ASP A 3 66.80 -13.84 26.07
CA ASP A 3 66.42 -14.88 25.09
C ASP A 3 65.51 -16.03 25.54
N GLN A 4 64.20 -15.77 25.51
CA GLN A 4 63.22 -16.76 25.03
C GLN A 4 62.25 -16.11 24.05
N ASP A 5 62.31 -16.59 22.81
CA ASP A 5 61.50 -16.24 21.64
C ASP A 5 60.11 -16.95 21.72
N PRO A 6 59.04 -16.38 21.14
CA PRO A 6 57.66 -16.74 21.36
C PRO A 6 57.12 -17.69 20.29
N SER A 7 56.36 -18.69 20.71
CA SER A 7 55.45 -19.39 19.80
C SER A 7 54.28 -19.97 20.55
N ARG A 8 53.17 -19.22 20.59
CA ARG A 8 51.81 -19.75 20.79
C ARG A 8 50.79 -18.71 20.35
N GLY A 9 50.20 -18.94 19.19
CA GLY A 9 48.80 -18.62 18.94
C GLY A 9 48.06 -19.90 18.51
N PRO A 10 46.76 -19.86 18.24
CA PRO A 10 45.77 -18.93 18.79
C PRO A 10 44.41 -19.61 19.11
N HIS A 11 43.46 -18.77 19.54
CA HIS A 11 41.99 -18.91 19.43
C HIS A 11 41.17 -19.41 20.64
N ALA A 12 40.52 -18.39 21.23
CA ALA A 12 39.35 -18.45 22.07
C ALA A 12 38.12 -19.03 21.33
N PRO A 13 37.16 -19.66 22.05
CA PRO A 13 35.92 -20.13 21.45
C PRO A 13 35.01 -18.94 21.11
N THR A 14 34.73 -18.78 19.81
CA THR A 14 33.82 -17.76 19.28
C THR A 14 32.37 -18.14 19.56
N ALA A 15 31.62 -17.17 20.09
CA ALA A 15 30.21 -17.22 20.40
C ALA A 15 29.35 -17.76 19.24
N HIS A 16 28.48 -18.73 19.55
CA HIS A 16 27.31 -19.03 18.72
C HIS A 16 26.28 -17.89 18.90
N ARG A 17 26.48 -16.83 18.11
CA ARG A 17 25.44 -15.85 17.81
C ARG A 17 24.51 -16.50 16.78
N GLN A 18 23.41 -17.08 17.25
CA GLN A 18 22.33 -17.53 16.40
C GLN A 18 21.67 -16.28 15.81
N ALA A 19 22.09 -15.92 14.60
CA ALA A 19 21.43 -14.90 13.82
C ALA A 19 20.13 -15.50 13.27
N ASP A 20 19.00 -14.95 13.69
CA ASP A 20 17.72 -15.22 13.06
C ASP A 20 17.82 -14.93 11.56
N PRO A 21 17.37 -15.85 10.68
CA PRO A 21 17.31 -15.54 9.27
C PRO A 21 16.22 -14.49 9.09
N ILE A 22 16.70 -13.29 8.75
CA ILE A 22 15.93 -12.19 8.16
C ILE A 22 14.90 -12.81 7.20
N ARG A 23 13.62 -12.69 7.55
CA ARG A 23 12.52 -12.96 6.61
C ARG A 23 12.55 -11.85 5.56
N ASP A 24 13.48 -11.98 4.62
CA ASP A 24 13.34 -11.42 3.28
C ASP A 24 12.26 -12.25 2.57
N SER A 25 11.00 -12.08 3.00
CA SER A 25 9.91 -12.21 2.07
C SER A 25 10.13 -11.10 1.06
N LYS A 26 10.81 -11.46 -0.03
CA LYS A 26 10.89 -10.73 -1.29
C LYS A 26 9.45 -10.41 -1.71
N ARG A 27 8.87 -9.35 -1.14
CA ARG A 27 7.51 -8.92 -1.46
C ARG A 27 7.57 -8.49 -2.90
N VAL A 28 6.92 -9.26 -3.76
CA VAL A 28 6.84 -8.97 -5.19
C VAL A 28 6.22 -7.59 -5.31
N SER A 29 6.95 -6.64 -5.89
CA SER A 29 6.38 -5.34 -6.25
C SER A 29 5.25 -5.60 -7.24
N PRO A 30 4.08 -4.95 -7.10
CA PRO A 30 3.01 -5.09 -8.06
C PRO A 30 3.56 -4.73 -9.44
N THR A 31 3.51 -5.69 -10.37
CA THR A 31 3.85 -5.38 -11.75
C THR A 31 2.61 -4.78 -12.41
N LEU A 32 2.81 -3.75 -13.23
CA LEU A 32 1.71 -3.13 -13.97
C LEU A 32 1.01 -4.17 -14.86
N GLU A 33 1.76 -5.15 -15.38
CA GLU A 33 1.23 -6.24 -16.19
C GLU A 33 0.22 -7.10 -15.40
N ALA A 34 0.53 -7.43 -14.14
CA ALA A 34 -0.38 -8.18 -13.30
C ALA A 34 -1.64 -7.36 -12.96
N LEU A 35 -1.47 -6.06 -12.70
CA LEU A 35 -2.59 -5.16 -12.45
C LEU A 35 -3.51 -5.06 -13.66
N VAL A 36 -2.93 -4.94 -14.87
CA VAL A 36 -3.69 -4.92 -16.13
C VAL A 36 -4.51 -6.20 -16.27
N ALA A 37 -3.85 -7.35 -16.15
CA ALA A 37 -4.50 -8.64 -16.34
C ALA A 37 -5.63 -8.91 -15.34
N GLN A 38 -5.48 -8.46 -14.09
CA GLN A 38 -6.43 -8.78 -13.01
C GLN A 38 -7.48 -7.72 -12.77
N VAL A 39 -7.19 -6.44 -13.01
CA VAL A 39 -8.08 -5.32 -12.64
C VAL A 39 -8.46 -4.47 -13.84
N LEU A 40 -7.47 -4.00 -14.62
CA LEU A 40 -7.73 -2.98 -15.66
C LEU A 40 -8.40 -3.55 -16.93
N THR A 41 -8.47 -4.88 -17.07
CA THR A 41 -9.28 -5.54 -18.11
C THR A 41 -10.75 -5.70 -17.73
N GLN A 42 -11.10 -5.44 -16.46
CA GLN A 42 -12.48 -5.49 -15.95
C GLN A 42 -13.15 -4.12 -16.06
N PRO A 43 -14.48 -4.00 -15.84
CA PRO A 43 -15.14 -2.69 -15.81
C PRO A 43 -14.47 -1.72 -14.82
N PRO A 44 -14.50 -0.39 -15.07
CA PRO A 44 -13.85 0.63 -14.23
C PRO A 44 -14.12 0.50 -12.73
N ALA A 45 -15.31 0.04 -12.35
CA ALA A 45 -15.66 -0.22 -10.95
C ALA A 45 -14.76 -1.26 -10.26
N ALA A 46 -14.11 -2.16 -10.98
CA ALA A 46 -13.16 -3.13 -10.40
C ALA A 46 -11.92 -2.45 -9.78
N ALA A 47 -11.59 -1.24 -10.21
CA ALA A 47 -10.51 -0.44 -9.63
C ALA A 47 -10.92 0.32 -8.36
N LEU A 48 -12.18 0.28 -7.94
CA LEU A 48 -12.60 0.88 -6.67
C LEU A 48 -11.92 0.15 -5.49
N PRO A 49 -11.49 0.87 -4.43
CA PRO A 49 -10.82 0.26 -3.28
C PRO A 49 -11.57 -0.94 -2.69
N CYS A 50 -12.89 -0.83 -2.57
CA CYS A 50 -13.75 -1.90 -2.04
C CYS A 50 -13.80 -3.16 -2.91
N ASN A 51 -13.44 -3.06 -4.19
CA ASN A 51 -13.43 -4.17 -5.14
C ASN A 51 -12.01 -4.75 -5.36
N LEU A 52 -10.97 -4.10 -4.84
CA LEU A 52 -9.62 -4.65 -4.86
C LEU A 52 -9.50 -5.84 -3.91
N THR A 53 -8.68 -6.83 -4.26
CA THR A 53 -8.26 -7.87 -3.32
C THR A 53 -7.43 -7.26 -2.19
N ASP A 54 -7.35 -7.94 -1.04
CA ASP A 54 -6.49 -7.47 0.07
C ASP A 54 -5.03 -7.31 -0.35
N GLU A 55 -4.55 -8.18 -1.24
CA GLU A 55 -3.21 -8.09 -1.81
C GLU A 55 -3.03 -6.80 -2.61
N TRP A 56 -3.92 -6.51 -3.57
CA TRP A 56 -3.83 -5.27 -4.36
C TRP A 56 -3.96 -4.03 -3.50
N LEU A 57 -4.89 -4.06 -2.54
CA LEU A 57 -5.09 -2.96 -1.59
C LEU A 57 -3.79 -2.67 -0.82
N ASP A 58 -3.14 -3.70 -0.26
CA ASP A 58 -1.87 -3.54 0.46
C ASP A 58 -0.71 -3.07 -0.42
N LEU A 59 -0.58 -3.65 -1.61
CA LEU A 59 0.52 -3.31 -2.51
C LEU A 59 0.41 -1.85 -2.97
N ILE A 60 -0.77 -1.42 -3.40
CA ILE A 60 -1.01 -0.06 -3.88
C ILE A 60 -0.88 0.96 -2.74
N SER A 61 -1.46 0.68 -1.56
CA SER A 61 -1.32 1.57 -0.40
C SER A 61 0.13 1.73 0.05
N ARG A 62 0.91 0.62 0.08
CA ARG A 62 2.33 0.68 0.41
C ARG A 62 3.09 1.53 -0.61
N ASP A 63 2.88 1.29 -1.90
CA ASP A 63 3.64 1.98 -2.96
C ASP A 63 3.33 3.49 -2.95
N LEU A 64 2.08 3.88 -2.70
CA LEU A 64 1.70 5.28 -2.49
C LEU A 64 2.34 5.89 -1.24
N GLU A 65 2.45 5.16 -0.13
CA GLU A 65 3.10 5.67 1.08
C GLU A 65 4.61 5.83 0.89
N VAL A 66 5.25 4.92 0.16
CA VAL A 66 6.68 5.01 -0.18
C VAL A 66 6.95 6.17 -1.16
N ALA A 67 6.03 6.43 -2.10
CA ALA A 67 6.22 7.47 -3.11
C ALA A 67 5.74 8.87 -2.66
N LEU A 68 4.74 8.97 -1.78
CA LEU A 68 4.07 10.23 -1.39
C LEU A 68 4.00 10.45 0.14
N GLY A 69 4.70 9.63 0.92
CA GLY A 69 4.81 9.77 2.38
C GLY A 69 5.58 11.03 2.81
N LYS A 70 5.62 11.29 4.11
CA LYS A 70 6.34 12.45 4.66
C LYS A 70 7.86 12.28 4.66
N ASP A 71 8.33 11.03 4.66
CA ASP A 71 9.74 10.66 4.77
C ASP A 71 10.29 10.06 3.46
N VAL A 72 9.75 10.48 2.31
CA VAL A 72 10.11 9.97 0.98
C VAL A 72 11.59 10.29 0.71
N PRO A 73 12.45 9.28 0.48
CA PRO A 73 13.81 9.51 0.02
C PRO A 73 13.79 10.28 -1.30
N GLN A 74 14.72 11.21 -1.51
CA GLN A 74 14.85 12.01 -2.75
C GLN A 74 14.93 11.14 -4.02
N ASP A 75 15.31 9.87 -3.89
CA ASP A 75 15.44 8.89 -4.98
C ASP A 75 14.31 7.84 -5.01
N SER A 76 13.11 8.15 -4.51
CA SER A 76 11.98 7.21 -4.58
C SER A 76 11.70 6.81 -6.03
N ASP A 77 11.59 5.50 -6.30
CA ASP A 77 11.36 4.99 -7.64
C ASP A 77 9.99 5.45 -8.16
N ALA A 78 10.00 6.37 -9.14
CA ALA A 78 8.79 6.88 -9.77
C ALA A 78 7.90 5.79 -10.36
N LYS A 79 8.45 4.59 -10.63
CA LYS A 79 7.67 3.42 -11.08
C LYS A 79 6.63 2.96 -10.07
N LEU A 80 6.81 3.25 -8.78
CA LEU A 80 5.83 2.95 -7.73
C LEU A 80 4.49 3.67 -7.95
N LEU A 81 4.50 4.81 -8.66
CA LEU A 81 3.28 5.55 -8.97
C LEU A 81 2.54 5.01 -10.19
N ALA A 82 3.18 4.17 -11.02
CA ALA A 82 2.55 3.71 -12.25
C ALA A 82 1.29 2.86 -12.01
N PRO A 83 1.28 1.83 -11.13
CA PRO A 83 0.06 1.07 -10.86
C PRO A 83 -1.06 1.89 -10.20
N PRO A 84 -0.81 2.72 -9.16
CA PRO A 84 -1.82 3.61 -8.60
C PRO A 84 -2.41 4.61 -9.62
N LEU A 85 -1.59 5.21 -10.48
CA LEU A 85 -2.06 6.12 -11.53
C LEU A 85 -2.92 5.38 -12.56
N ALA A 86 -2.54 4.15 -12.93
CA ALA A 86 -3.32 3.35 -13.87
C ALA A 86 -4.73 3.04 -13.33
N LEU A 87 -4.87 2.79 -12.02
CA LEU A 87 -6.18 2.63 -11.36
C LEU A 87 -7.01 3.91 -11.43
N VAL A 88 -6.41 5.05 -11.11
CA VAL A 88 -7.08 6.36 -11.17
C VAL A 88 -7.57 6.66 -12.59
N ILE A 89 -6.72 6.48 -13.60
CA ILE A 89 -7.08 6.70 -15.00
C ILE A 89 -8.23 5.78 -15.43
N HIS A 90 -8.17 4.49 -15.08
CA HIS A 90 -9.23 3.53 -15.42
C HIS A 90 -10.60 3.94 -14.85
N ILE A 91 -10.62 4.46 -13.62
CA ILE A 91 -11.84 5.00 -13.00
C ILE A 91 -12.33 6.25 -13.74
N LEU A 92 -11.43 7.19 -14.07
CA LEU A 92 -11.77 8.42 -14.78
C LEU A 92 -12.35 8.15 -16.16
N GLU A 93 -11.77 7.21 -16.92
CA GLU A 93 -12.28 6.79 -18.23
C GLU A 93 -13.72 6.27 -18.12
N GLY A 94 -14.02 5.52 -17.03
CA GLY A 94 -15.36 5.04 -16.72
C GLY A 94 -16.37 6.11 -16.30
N GLN A 95 -15.93 7.16 -15.58
CA GLN A 95 -16.81 8.26 -15.16
C GLN A 95 -17.20 9.16 -16.34
N HIS A 96 -16.26 9.43 -17.23
CA HIS A 96 -16.45 10.40 -18.30
C HIS A 96 -16.97 9.79 -19.61
N ASN A 97 -17.08 8.45 -19.70
CA ASN A 97 -17.36 7.72 -20.95
C ASN A 97 -16.44 8.16 -22.10
N LYS A 98 -15.23 8.61 -21.76
CA LYS A 98 -14.27 9.20 -22.67
C LYS A 98 -12.90 8.61 -22.40
N ALA A 99 -12.55 7.60 -23.17
CA ALA A 99 -11.17 7.20 -23.32
C ALA A 99 -10.41 8.32 -24.07
N GLY A 100 -9.28 8.77 -23.52
CA GLY A 100 -8.37 9.69 -24.21
C GLY A 100 -8.54 11.18 -23.99
N ASP A 101 -9.30 11.63 -22.98
CA ASP A 101 -9.24 13.03 -22.55
C ASP A 101 -7.86 13.33 -21.94
N ALA A 102 -7.29 14.50 -22.27
CA ALA A 102 -6.03 14.95 -21.69
C ALA A 102 -6.27 15.53 -20.29
N TRP A 103 -5.55 15.03 -19.30
CA TRP A 103 -5.58 15.50 -17.92
C TRP A 103 -4.28 16.24 -17.59
N SER A 104 -4.37 17.34 -16.84
CA SER A 104 -3.17 17.96 -16.32
C SER A 104 -2.52 17.06 -15.25
N PHE A 105 -1.22 17.28 -15.02
CA PHE A 105 -0.52 16.56 -13.95
C PHE A 105 -1.15 16.87 -12.58
N GLU A 106 -1.49 18.13 -12.33
CA GLU A 106 -2.14 18.58 -11.09
C GLU A 106 -3.50 17.91 -10.89
N GLU A 107 -4.30 17.79 -11.96
CA GLU A 107 -5.59 17.09 -11.89
C GLU A 107 -5.41 15.62 -11.53
N LEU A 108 -4.51 14.91 -12.22
CA LEU A 108 -4.24 13.50 -11.91
C LEU A 108 -3.67 13.32 -10.51
N PHE A 109 -2.81 14.24 -10.07
CA PHE A 109 -2.22 14.21 -8.74
C PHE A 109 -3.27 14.43 -7.65
N ASP A 110 -4.21 15.36 -7.84
CA ASP A 110 -5.35 15.56 -6.94
C ASP A 110 -6.20 14.27 -6.85
N ARG A 111 -6.52 13.64 -7.99
CA ARG A 111 -7.26 12.36 -8.00
C ARG A 111 -6.51 11.22 -7.34
N LEU A 112 -5.18 11.22 -7.43
CA LEU A 112 -4.33 10.25 -6.76
C LEU A 112 -4.39 10.41 -5.24
N GLN A 113 -4.43 11.64 -4.73
CA GLN A 113 -4.58 11.90 -3.29
C GLN A 113 -5.97 11.50 -2.78
N ASP A 114 -7.02 11.79 -3.55
CA ASP A 114 -8.38 11.32 -3.24
C ASP A 114 -8.42 9.79 -3.18
N TYR A 115 -7.83 9.12 -4.18
CA TYR A 115 -7.74 7.66 -4.22
C TYR A 115 -6.96 7.08 -3.03
N ARG A 116 -5.85 7.72 -2.65
CA ARG A 116 -5.05 7.35 -1.47
C ARG A 116 -5.86 7.41 -0.17
N LEU A 117 -6.69 8.45 0.01
CA LEU A 117 -7.59 8.54 1.16
C LEU A 117 -8.59 7.39 1.17
N GLU A 118 -9.16 7.05 0.02
CA GLU A 118 -10.17 5.99 -0.12
C GLU A 118 -9.60 4.59 0.14
N LEU A 119 -8.36 4.34 -0.29
CA LEU A 119 -7.64 3.12 0.08
C LEU A 119 -7.46 3.02 1.61
N ALA A 120 -7.12 4.13 2.28
CA ALA A 120 -6.95 4.15 3.73
C ALA A 120 -8.28 3.88 4.47
N LEU A 121 -9.39 4.43 3.97
CA LEU A 121 -10.74 4.14 4.51
C LEU A 121 -11.13 2.68 4.30
N GLU A 122 -10.83 2.10 3.14
CA GLU A 122 -11.11 0.69 2.89
C GLU A 122 -10.25 -0.24 3.76
N LEU A 123 -8.96 0.09 3.95
CA LEU A 123 -8.10 -0.63 4.88
C LEU A 123 -8.67 -0.58 6.31
N LEU A 124 -9.18 0.57 6.73
CA LEU A 124 -9.82 0.74 8.03
C LEU A 124 -11.08 -0.14 8.15
N ASN A 125 -11.91 -0.16 7.10
CA ASN A 125 -13.11 -1.00 7.01
C ASN A 125 -12.82 -2.50 7.13
N ARG A 126 -11.75 -2.97 6.48
CA ARG A 126 -11.39 -4.39 6.46
C ARG A 126 -10.67 -4.85 7.72
N ARG A 127 -9.88 -3.96 8.35
CA ARG A 127 -8.94 -4.34 9.42
C ARG A 127 -9.40 -3.97 10.82
N THR A 128 -10.43 -3.15 10.94
CA THR A 128 -10.89 -2.64 12.24
C THR A 128 -12.40 -2.75 12.38
N GLY A 129 -12.91 -2.37 13.55
CA GLY A 129 -14.36 -2.27 13.77
C GLY A 129 -14.99 -1.02 13.17
N VAL A 130 -14.20 -0.06 12.68
CA VAL A 130 -14.70 1.19 12.10
C VAL A 130 -15.33 0.96 10.73
N ARG A 131 -16.44 1.65 10.45
CA ARG A 131 -17.23 1.51 9.22
C ARG A 131 -17.41 2.84 8.48
N ALA A 132 -16.54 3.11 7.52
CA ALA A 132 -16.72 4.13 6.50
C ALA A 132 -17.54 3.59 5.31
N THR A 133 -18.37 4.44 4.69
CA THR A 133 -19.11 4.06 3.48
C THR A 133 -18.14 3.78 2.33
N PRO A 134 -18.19 2.61 1.66
CA PRO A 134 -17.32 2.29 0.53
C PRO A 134 -17.41 3.30 -0.61
N ALA A 135 -16.31 3.48 -1.35
CA ALA A 135 -16.29 4.32 -2.53
C ALA A 135 -17.11 3.72 -3.66
N THR A 136 -17.81 4.58 -4.40
CA THR A 136 -18.52 4.24 -5.63
C THR A 136 -17.91 5.01 -6.78
N MET A 137 -18.27 4.64 -8.01
CA MET A 137 -17.90 5.41 -9.20
C MET A 137 -18.35 6.87 -9.13
N ALA A 138 -19.39 7.23 -8.37
CA ALA A 138 -19.83 8.62 -8.23
C ALA A 138 -19.10 9.37 -7.11
N THR A 139 -18.49 8.66 -6.15
CA THR A 139 -18.03 9.26 -4.88
C THR A 139 -16.53 9.18 -4.63
N ILE A 140 -15.78 8.36 -5.38
CA ILE A 140 -14.35 8.07 -5.20
C ILE A 140 -13.43 9.30 -5.24
N PHE A 141 -13.85 10.39 -5.89
CA PHE A 141 -13.07 11.63 -5.98
C PHE A 141 -13.82 12.84 -5.40
N LEU A 142 -14.69 12.61 -4.42
CA LEU A 142 -15.36 13.69 -3.71
C LEU A 142 -14.50 14.16 -2.54
N LYS A 143 -14.20 15.47 -2.50
CA LYS A 143 -13.43 16.10 -1.41
C LYS A 143 -14.15 16.06 -0.05
N GLN A 144 -15.45 15.78 -0.03
CA GLN A 144 -16.29 15.76 1.16
C GLN A 144 -16.99 14.41 1.25
N ARG A 145 -16.41 13.49 2.02
CA ARG A 145 -17.09 12.28 2.46
C ARG A 145 -17.45 12.36 3.93
N GLU A 146 -18.68 11.97 4.24
CA GLU A 146 -19.10 11.73 5.61
C GLU A 146 -18.53 10.38 6.06
N ILE A 147 -17.74 10.39 7.13
CA ILE A 147 -17.19 9.18 7.74
C ILE A 147 -17.94 8.93 9.03
N PHE A 148 -18.64 7.80 9.09
CA PHE A 148 -19.28 7.34 10.30
C PHE A 148 -18.36 6.34 11.01
N PHE A 149 -18.38 6.32 12.33
CA PHE A 149 -17.58 5.38 13.12
C PHE A 149 -18.52 4.62 14.05
N GLU A 150 -18.79 3.36 13.75
CA GLU A 150 -19.31 2.44 14.76
C GLU A 150 -18.12 1.79 15.46
N VAL A 151 -17.96 2.05 16.76
CA VAL A 151 -17.03 1.27 17.57
C VAL A 151 -17.78 0.04 18.04
N ALA A 152 -17.45 -1.12 17.48
CA ALA A 152 -17.98 -2.39 17.97
C ALA A 152 -17.66 -2.53 19.46
N THR A 153 -18.67 -2.36 20.31
CA THR A 153 -18.51 -2.62 21.74
C THR A 153 -18.34 -4.12 21.92
N ARG A 154 -17.26 -4.55 22.58
CA ARG A 154 -17.10 -5.94 23.00
C ARG A 154 -18.38 -6.37 23.74
N PRO A 155 -18.97 -7.55 23.46
CA PRO A 155 -20.01 -8.07 24.33
C PRO A 155 -19.42 -8.14 25.74
N LYS A 156 -20.11 -7.55 26.72
CA LYS A 156 -19.76 -7.72 28.13
C LYS A 156 -19.78 -9.23 28.40
N ASP A 157 -18.63 -9.78 28.77
CA ASP A 157 -18.57 -11.11 29.37
C ASP A 157 -19.60 -11.13 30.50
N THR A 158 -20.67 -11.89 30.30
CA THR A 158 -21.62 -12.19 31.36
C THR A 158 -20.92 -13.16 32.29
N ASP A 159 -20.37 -12.63 33.38
CA ASP A 159 -19.99 -13.41 34.55
C ASP A 159 -21.18 -14.27 34.98
N LYS A 160 -20.97 -15.59 35.04
CA LYS A 160 -21.83 -16.50 35.79
C LYS A 160 -21.05 -17.66 36.35
#